data_AF-A0A6L9ZWU9-F1
#
_entry.id   AF-A0A6L9ZWU9-F1
#
_cell.length_a   1.000
_cell.length_b   1.000
_cell.length_c   1.000
_cell.angle_alpha   90.00
_cell.angle_beta   90.00
_cell.angle_gamma   90.00
#
_symmetry.space_group_name_H-M   'P 1'
#
loop_
_entity.id
_entity.type
_entity.pdbx_description
1 polymer ?
#
loop_
_entity_poly.entity_id
_entity_poly.type
_entity_poly.pdbx_seq_one_letter_code
_entity_poly.pdbx_strand_id
1 'polypeptide(L)' 'DNQLPESIVIMTGPEGGWTNVEVEAAIATGFQAVSLGKRILRAVTAPLVALSLVAAVLEKRKV' A
#
# COMPACT_ATOMS: atom_id res chain seq x y z
N ASP A 1 3.94 -5.50 -21.18
CA ASP A 1 2.73 -6.16 -20.64
C ASP A 1 1.81 -5.15 -19.97
N ASN A 2 0.59 -5.01 -20.47
CA ASN A 2 -0.38 -3.98 -20.07
C ASN A 2 -1.64 -4.58 -19.41
N GLN A 3 -1.50 -5.74 -18.75
CA GLN A 3 -2.61 -6.35 -18.02
C GLN A 3 -2.68 -5.78 -16.60
N LEU A 4 -3.89 -5.44 -16.16
CA LEU A 4 -4.16 -5.05 -14.78
C LEU A 4 -4.04 -6.30 -13.88
N PRO A 5 -3.54 -6.16 -12.64
CA PRO A 5 -3.48 -7.27 -11.71
C PRO A 5 -4.89 -7.74 -11.35
N GLU A 6 -5.10 -9.05 -11.25
CA GLU A 6 -6.38 -9.64 -10.82
C GLU A 6 -6.71 -9.33 -9.36
N SER A 7 -5.69 -9.17 -8.51
CA SER A 7 -5.83 -8.81 -7.11
C SER A 7 -4.65 -7.96 -6.62
N ILE A 8 -4.90 -7.14 -5.60
CA ILE A 8 -3.89 -6.32 -4.93
C ILE A 8 -4.04 -6.52 -3.43
N VAL A 9 -2.94 -6.87 -2.76
CA VAL A 9 -2.86 -6.96 -1.30
C VAL A 9 -2.08 -5.76 -0.79
N ILE A 10 -2.65 -5.05 0.18
CA ILE A 10 -2.02 -3.88 0.82
C ILE A 10 -1.93 -4.16 2.32
N MET A 11 -0.74 -3.97 2.88
CA MET A 11 -0.50 -4.14 4.31
C MET A 11 -0.24 -2.77 4.95
N THR A 12 -0.98 -2.45 6.03
CA THR A 12 -0.86 -1.19 6.77
C THR A 12 -0.59 -1.45 8.24
N GLY A 13 0.28 -0.64 8.86
CA GLY A 13 0.72 -0.86 10.23
C GLY A 13 -0.23 -0.28 11.29
N PRO A 14 -0.01 -0.64 12.56
CA PRO A 14 -0.70 -0.06 13.70
C PRO A 14 -0.28 1.41 13.92
N GLU A 15 -0.86 2.09 14.91
CA GLU A 15 -0.58 3.52 15.18
C GLU A 15 0.90 3.81 15.46
N GLY A 16 1.63 2.85 16.04
CA GLY A 16 3.07 2.94 16.28
C GLY A 16 3.95 2.63 15.06
N GLY A 17 3.34 2.28 13.92
CA GLY A 17 4.05 1.82 12.73
C GLY A 17 4.58 0.39 12.86
N TRP A 18 5.37 0.00 11.87
CA TRP A 18 6.06 -1.30 11.84
C TRP A 18 7.44 -1.17 12.46
N THR A 19 7.90 -2.25 13.09
CA THR A 19 9.32 -2.41 13.44
C THR A 19 10.14 -2.74 12.19
N ASN A 20 11.45 -2.48 12.23
CA ASN A 20 12.34 -2.84 11.12
C ASN A 20 12.29 -4.34 10.79
N VAL A 21 12.19 -5.19 11.83
CA VAL A 21 12.13 -6.66 11.67
C VAL A 21 10.86 -7.08 10.92
N GLU A 22 9.71 -6.47 11.24
CA GLU A 22 8.45 -6.77 10.53
C GLU A 22 8.50 -6.30 9.07
N VAL A 23 9.10 -5.14 8.80
CA VAL A 23 9.27 -4.63 7.43
C VAL A 23 10.19 -5.56 6.62
N GLU A 24 11.32 -5.98 7.18
CA GLU A 24 12.24 -6.92 6.54
C GLU A 24 11.57 -8.27 6.25
N ALA A 25 10.81 -8.80 7.21
CA ALA A 25 10.04 -10.04 7.02
C ALA A 25 8.98 -9.91 5.92
N ALA A 26 8.27 -8.77 5.86
CA ALA A 26 7.30 -8.51 4.80
C ALA A 26 7.98 -8.45 3.42
N ILE A 27 9.12 -7.75 3.32
CA ILE A 27 9.88 -7.68 2.07
C ILE A 27 10.38 -9.07 1.65
N ALA A 28 10.87 -9.88 2.59
CA ALA A 28 11.32 -11.24 2.35
C ALA A 28 10.20 -12.18 1.84
N THR A 29 8.93 -11.89 2.14
CA THR A 29 7.75 -12.62 1.63
C THR A 29 7.20 -12.06 0.31
N GLY A 30 7.88 -11.05 -0.26
CA GLY A 30 7.54 -10.47 -1.56
C GLY A 30 6.72 -9.19 -1.50
N PHE A 31 6.49 -8.60 -0.33
CA PHE A 31 5.92 -7.25 -0.26
C PHE A 31 6.93 -6.21 -0.74
N GLN A 32 6.42 -5.15 -1.36
CA GLN A 32 7.21 -3.99 -1.72
C GLN A 32 6.89 -2.82 -0.78
N ALA A 33 7.91 -2.25 -0.16
CA ALA A 33 7.76 -1.03 0.62
C ALA A 33 7.44 0.16 -0.31
N VAL A 34 6.39 0.91 0.02
CA VAL A 34 5.91 2.07 -0.74
C VAL A 34 5.62 3.25 0.17
N SER A 35 5.66 4.47 -0.39
CA SER A 35 5.24 5.68 0.31
C SER A 35 3.86 6.14 -0.17
N LEU A 36 3.00 6.56 0.76
CA LEU A 36 1.71 7.20 0.47
C LEU A 36 1.82 8.73 0.35
N GLY A 37 3.04 9.27 0.31
CA GLY A 37 3.35 10.69 0.23
C GLY A 37 4.14 11.22 1.42
N LYS A 38 4.29 12.54 1.49
CA LYS A 38 5.18 13.22 2.47
C LYS A 38 4.60 13.33 3.89
N ARG A 39 3.30 13.09 4.08
CA ARG A 39 2.62 13.28 5.37
C ARG A 39 2.60 11.97 6.13
N ILE A 40 2.87 12.04 7.43
CA ILE A 40 2.62 10.90 8.33
C ILE A 40 1.11 10.73 8.45
N LEU A 41 0.62 9.55 8.07
CA LEU A 41 -0.78 9.18 8.15
C LEU A 41 -0.99 8.33 9.40
N ARG A 42 -2.11 8.55 10.10
CA ARG A 42 -2.53 7.69 11.22
C ARG A 42 -2.92 6.31 10.72
N ALA A 43 -2.93 5.31 11.60
CA ALA A 43 -3.21 3.92 11.23
C ALA A 43 -4.55 3.74 10.50
N VAL A 44 -5.57 4.51 10.88
CA VAL A 44 -6.90 4.49 10.24
C VAL A 44 -6.95 5.23 8.90
N THR A 45 -6.04 6.16 8.66
CA THR A 45 -6.02 7.01 7.45
C THR A 45 -5.18 6.40 6.34
N ALA A 46 -4.07 5.74 6.69
CA ALA A 46 -3.19 5.06 5.74
C ALA A 46 -3.93 4.09 4.78
N PRO A 47 -4.78 3.15 5.25
CA PRO A 47 -5.49 2.22 4.36
C PRO A 47 -6.48 2.93 3.43
N LEU A 48 -7.18 3.97 3.93
CA LEU A 48 -8.11 4.75 3.11
C LEU A 48 -7.37 5.44 1.95
N VAL A 49 -6.24 6.10 2.24
CA VAL A 49 -5.44 6.76 1.21
C VAL A 49 -4.87 5.75 0.20
N ALA A 50 -4.37 4.60 0.68
CA ALA A 50 -3.85 3.56 -0.20
C ALA A 50 -4.92 3.04 -1.17
N LEU A 51 -6.12 2.72 -0.66
CA LEU A 51 -7.24 2.27 -1.47
C LEU A 51 -7.70 3.35 -2.47
N SER A 52 -7.80 4.62 -2.06
CA SER A 52 -8.16 5.71 -2.96
C SER A 52 -7.17 5.89 -4.11
N LEU A 53 -5.87 5.78 -3.85
CA LEU A 53 -4.83 5.87 -4.89
C LEU A 53 -4.91 4.72 -5.88
N VAL A 54 -5.07 3.48 -5.38
CA VAL A 54 -5.23 2.30 -6.22
C VAL A 54 -6.49 2.41 -7.08
N ALA A 55 -7.63 2.77 -6.49
CA ALA A 55 -8.88 2.96 -7.23
C ALA A 55 -8.73 4.01 -8.35
N ALA A 56 -8.18 5.19 -8.03
CA ALA A 56 -7.99 6.27 -9.01
C ALA A 56 -7.12 5.84 -10.21
N VAL A 57 -6.06 5.06 -9.98
CA VAL A 57 -5.19 4.56 -11.06
C VAL A 57 -5.89 3.48 -11.89
N LEU A 58 -6.57 2.53 -11.25
CA LEU A 58 -7.25 1.43 -11.94
C LEU A 58 -8.45 1.93 -12.76
N GLU A 59 -9.22 2.88 -12.24
CA GLU A 59 -10.34 3.49 -12.95
C GLU A 59 -9.88 4.29 -14.16
N LYS A 60 -8.82 5.09 -14.02
CA LYS A 60 -8.24 5.84 -15.14
C LYS A 60 -7.74 4.93 -16.29
N ARG A 61 -7.35 3.69 -16.00
CA ARG A 61 -6.88 2.72 -17.01
C ARG A 61 -8.01 1.91 -17.65
N LYS A 62 -9.19 1.89 -17.04
CA LYS A 62 -10.39 1.22 -17.58
C LYS A 62 -11.16 2.10 -18.58
N VAL A 63 -10.85 3.40 -18.63
CA VAL A 63 -11.35 4.38 -19.60
C VAL A 63 -10.30 4.57 -20.69
#